data_AF-A0A9Q8SJK9-F1
#
_entry.id   AF-A0A9Q8SJK9-F1
#
_cell.length_a   1.000
_cell.length_b   1.000
_cell.length_c   1.000
_cell.angle_alpha   90.00
_cell.angle_beta   90.00
_cell.angle_gamma   90.00
#
_symmetry.space_group_name_H-M   'P 1'
#
loop_
_entity.id
_entity.type
_entity.pdbx_description
1 polymer ?
#
loop_
_entity_poly.entity_id
_entity_poly.type
_entity_poly.pdbx_seq_one_letter_code
_entity_poly.pdbx_strand_id
1 'polypeptide(L)'
;MAATLPNVSADLIWEVVRAQNAFLVNRNDAGGLQLSRDPLNLVNKHSRKYAGFVNDKVRLHPRPIELDIPPSLERFDPSQHHAIGVVPNEKGGVKVISKNQKNFNKPSKGYTEVTYGGNKSSRKTYSAVARQAAAGGYRGDLREAAVQRVSAIRRSQRAVKATPEKKPRGVKAKAAAAAEAEA
;
A
#
# COMPACT_ATOMS: atom_id res chain seq x y z
N MET A 1 23.02 -7.32 -20.64
CA MET A 1 21.79 -8.14 -20.64
C MET A 1 20.64 -7.22 -21.02
N ALA A 2 20.07 -7.37 -22.22
CA ALA A 2 18.94 -6.55 -22.68
C ALA A 2 17.73 -6.76 -21.75
N ALA A 3 17.00 -5.68 -21.44
CA ALA A 3 15.78 -5.77 -20.63
C ALA A 3 14.70 -6.52 -21.42
N THR A 4 14.37 -7.74 -21.00
CA THR A 4 13.22 -8.49 -21.53
C THR A 4 11.94 -7.83 -20.99
N LEU A 5 11.34 -6.94 -21.77
CA LEU A 5 10.01 -6.42 -21.49
C LEU A 5 8.99 -7.57 -21.67
N PRO A 6 7.95 -7.64 -20.84
CA PRO A 6 6.85 -8.59 -21.08
C PRO A 6 6.22 -8.31 -22.45
N ASN A 7 5.80 -9.36 -23.16
CA ASN A 7 5.11 -9.25 -24.47
C ASN A 7 3.74 -8.53 -24.37
N VAL A 8 3.29 -8.21 -23.15
CA VAL A 8 2.02 -7.54 -22.87
C VAL A 8 2.33 -6.27 -22.08
N SER A 9 1.85 -5.13 -22.55
CA SER A 9 2.02 -3.86 -21.85
C SER A 9 1.10 -3.77 -20.63
N ALA A 10 1.58 -3.10 -19.58
CA ALA A 10 0.80 -2.85 -18.38
C ALA A 10 -0.47 -2.02 -18.67
N ASP A 11 -0.45 -1.14 -19.67
CA ASP A 11 -1.62 -0.34 -20.04
C ASP A 11 -2.69 -1.16 -20.74
N LEU A 12 -2.29 -2.13 -21.58
CA LEU A 12 -3.24 -3.07 -22.18
C LEU A 12 -3.94 -3.93 -21.11
N ILE A 13 -3.18 -4.44 -20.14
CA ILE A 13 -3.74 -5.22 -19.02
C ILE A 13 -4.75 -4.38 -18.23
N TRP A 14 -4.46 -3.09 -18.02
CA TRP A 14 -5.39 -2.20 -17.34
C TRP A 14 -6.68 -1.99 -18.12
N GLU A 15 -6.61 -1.73 -19.43
CA GLU A 15 -7.82 -1.52 -20.25
C GLU A 15 -8.73 -2.75 -20.27
N VAL A 16 -8.16 -3.96 -20.27
CA VAL A 16 -8.94 -5.21 -20.19
C VAL A 16 -9.59 -5.38 -18.81
N VAL A 17 -8.87 -5.07 -17.74
CA VAL A 17 -9.25 -5.48 -16.37
C VAL A 17 -9.93 -4.35 -15.56
N ARG A 18 -9.94 -3.11 -16.05
CA ARG A 18 -10.49 -1.95 -15.33
C ARG A 18 -11.98 -2.06 -15.00
N ALA A 19 -12.77 -2.73 -15.84
CA ALA A 19 -14.22 -2.85 -15.65
C ALA A 19 -14.61 -4.05 -14.77
N GLN A 20 -13.92 -5.19 -14.95
CA GLN A 20 -14.24 -6.46 -14.30
C GLN A 20 -12.96 -7.14 -13.79
N ASN A 21 -12.82 -7.17 -12.46
CA ASN A 21 -11.72 -7.82 -11.76
C ASN A 21 -12.22 -8.39 -10.43
N ALA A 22 -11.71 -9.54 -10.01
CA ALA A 22 -11.98 -10.14 -8.70
C ALA A 22 -11.55 -9.24 -7.52
N PHE A 23 -10.57 -8.35 -7.71
CA PHE A 23 -10.15 -7.39 -6.70
C PHE A 23 -11.04 -6.13 -6.63
N LEU A 24 -11.90 -5.91 -7.63
CA LEU A 24 -12.77 -4.74 -7.70
C LEU A 24 -13.92 -4.89 -6.71
N VAL A 25 -14.13 -3.86 -5.90
CA VAL A 25 -15.26 -3.76 -4.97
C VAL A 25 -16.02 -2.51 -5.33
N ASN A 26 -17.10 -2.70 -6.07
CA ASN A 26 -18.05 -1.63 -6.39
C ASN A 26 -19.09 -1.54 -5.28
N ARG A 27 -19.27 -0.34 -4.73
CA ARG A 27 -20.30 -0.04 -3.75
C ARG A 27 -21.05 1.19 -4.22
N ASN A 28 -22.36 1.19 -4.03
CA ASN A 28 -23.21 2.33 -4.36
C ASN A 28 -23.17 3.40 -3.26
N ASP A 29 -22.57 3.08 -2.11
CA ASP A 29 -22.38 3.98 -0.99
C ASP A 29 -21.25 4.99 -1.25
N ALA A 30 -21.32 6.15 -0.57
CA ALA A 30 -20.29 7.19 -0.63
C ALA A 30 -19.97 7.71 -2.05
N GLY A 31 -20.99 7.88 -2.89
CA GLY A 31 -20.87 8.54 -4.20
C GLY A 31 -20.25 7.66 -5.30
N GLY A 32 -20.41 6.34 -5.23
CA GLY A 32 -19.94 5.41 -6.27
C GLY A 32 -18.43 5.12 -6.20
N LEU A 33 -17.83 5.21 -5.01
CA LEU A 33 -16.41 5.00 -4.82
C LEU A 33 -15.99 3.57 -5.19
N GLN A 34 -15.11 3.45 -6.19
CA GLN A 34 -14.55 2.16 -6.60
C GLN A 34 -13.31 1.81 -5.75
N LEU A 35 -13.44 0.75 -4.96
CA LEU A 35 -12.39 0.26 -4.08
C LEU A 35 -11.73 -1.00 -4.63
N SER A 36 -10.52 -1.28 -4.17
CA SER A 36 -9.75 -2.47 -4.55
C SER A 36 -9.23 -3.22 -3.32
N ARG A 37 -9.30 -4.55 -3.37
CA ARG A 37 -8.76 -5.47 -2.35
C ARG A 37 -7.36 -6.01 -2.67
N ASP A 38 -6.71 -5.50 -3.72
CA ASP A 38 -5.38 -5.95 -4.13
C ASP A 38 -4.35 -5.78 -2.99
N PRO A 39 -3.65 -6.86 -2.57
CA PRO A 39 -2.58 -6.79 -1.57
C PRO A 39 -1.44 -5.83 -1.94
N LEU A 40 -1.25 -5.56 -3.24
CA LEU A 40 -0.24 -4.66 -3.78
C LEU A 40 -0.75 -3.22 -3.99
N ASN A 41 -1.90 -2.89 -3.42
CA ASN A 41 -2.47 -1.55 -3.46
C ASN A 41 -2.31 -0.84 -2.11
N LEU A 42 -1.63 0.32 -2.11
CA LEU A 42 -1.38 1.08 -0.89
C LEU A 42 -2.59 1.87 -0.38
N VAL A 43 -3.54 2.23 -1.25
CA VAL A 43 -4.63 3.17 -0.90
C VAL A 43 -6.00 2.48 -0.99
N ASN A 44 -6.06 1.21 -1.39
CA ASN A 44 -7.29 0.46 -1.66
C ASN A 44 -8.22 1.14 -2.68
N LYS A 45 -7.68 2.03 -3.53
CA LYS A 45 -8.43 2.71 -4.60
C LYS A 45 -8.26 1.95 -5.90
N HIS A 46 -9.35 1.71 -6.62
CA HIS A 46 -9.26 1.13 -7.96
C HIS A 46 -8.79 2.19 -8.97
N SER A 47 -7.49 2.25 -9.20
CA SER A 47 -6.87 3.21 -10.11
C SER A 47 -5.59 2.63 -10.67
N ARG A 48 -5.30 2.92 -11.95
CA ARG A 48 -4.09 2.49 -12.67
C ARG A 48 -2.81 2.73 -11.87
N LYS A 49 -2.76 3.85 -11.14
CA LYS A 49 -1.61 4.27 -10.34
C LYS A 49 -1.28 3.28 -9.23
N TYR A 50 -2.29 2.74 -8.56
CA TYR A 50 -2.16 1.91 -7.36
C TYR A 50 -2.44 0.42 -7.61
N ALA A 51 -2.87 0.05 -8.82
CA ALA A 51 -3.08 -1.33 -9.24
C ALA A 51 -1.73 -2.06 -9.35
N GLY A 52 -1.34 -2.76 -8.29
CA GLY A 52 -0.06 -3.44 -8.20
C GLY A 52 -0.01 -4.73 -9.00
N PHE A 53 -1.17 -5.36 -9.25
CA PHE A 53 -1.26 -6.53 -10.15
C PHE A 53 -0.90 -6.22 -11.60
N VAL A 54 -1.15 -4.99 -12.07
CA VAL A 54 -0.84 -4.54 -13.44
C VAL A 54 0.59 -4.01 -13.59
N ASN A 55 1.08 -3.35 -12.56
CA ASN A 55 2.36 -2.66 -12.60
C ASN A 55 3.53 -3.63 -12.41
N ASP A 56 4.52 -3.56 -13.29
CA ASP A 56 5.73 -4.38 -13.26
C ASP A 56 6.99 -3.63 -12.82
N LYS A 57 7.75 -4.28 -11.95
CA LYS A 57 9.02 -3.74 -11.48
C LYS A 57 10.03 -3.68 -12.61
N VAL A 58 10.25 -2.49 -13.16
CA VAL A 58 11.37 -2.21 -14.06
C VAL A 58 12.48 -1.55 -13.25
N ARG A 59 13.41 -2.36 -12.73
CA ARG A 59 14.60 -1.80 -12.09
C ARG A 59 15.47 -1.21 -13.20
N LEU A 60 15.29 0.07 -13.51
CA LEU A 60 16.31 0.81 -14.26
C LEU A 60 17.60 0.71 -13.44
N HIS A 61 18.62 0.10 -14.02
CA HIS A 61 19.98 0.33 -13.55
C HIS A 61 20.20 1.85 -13.54
N PRO A 62 20.78 2.43 -12.47
CA PRO A 62 21.27 3.80 -12.60
C PRO A 62 22.24 3.78 -13.78
N ARG A 63 21.86 4.39 -14.90
CA ARG A 63 22.84 4.68 -15.94
C ARG A 63 23.86 5.61 -15.28
N PRO A 64 25.17 5.35 -15.45
CA PRO A 64 26.19 6.25 -14.96
C PRO A 64 25.85 7.66 -15.41
N ILE A 65 25.87 8.58 -14.46
CA ILE A 65 25.83 10.01 -14.73
C ILE A 65 27.07 10.29 -15.58
N GLU A 66 26.89 10.53 -16.89
CA GLU A 66 27.67 11.51 -17.66
C GLU A 66 27.29 11.58 -19.16
N LEU A 67 27.35 12.83 -19.64
CA LEU A 67 27.26 13.42 -20.99
C LEU A 67 25.90 13.70 -21.65
N ASP A 68 25.50 14.97 -21.48
CA ASP A 68 24.97 15.89 -22.49
C ASP A 68 23.75 15.45 -23.32
N ILE A 69 22.56 15.70 -22.77
CA ILE A 69 21.32 15.77 -23.56
C ILE A 69 20.71 17.16 -23.34
N PRO A 70 20.44 17.94 -24.41
CA PRO A 70 19.87 19.28 -24.28
C PRO A 70 18.42 19.23 -23.77
N PRO A 71 17.99 20.24 -22.98
CA PRO A 71 16.74 20.23 -22.21
C PRO A 71 15.45 20.51 -23.02
N SER A 72 15.43 20.32 -24.35
CA SER A 72 14.34 20.77 -25.22
C SER A 72 13.32 19.70 -25.66
N LEU A 73 13.41 18.47 -25.15
CA LEU A 73 12.34 17.48 -25.27
C LEU A 73 11.90 17.05 -23.87
N GLU A 74 10.70 17.45 -23.48
CA GLU A 74 10.11 17.07 -22.21
C GLU A 74 10.15 15.55 -22.00
N ARG A 75 10.92 15.15 -20.98
CA ARG A 75 10.68 14.04 -20.04
C ARG A 75 9.69 12.98 -20.51
N PHE A 76 10.12 12.04 -21.32
CA PHE A 76 9.48 10.73 -21.38
C PHE A 76 10.30 9.75 -20.53
N ASP A 77 10.05 9.76 -19.21
CA ASP A 77 10.72 8.89 -18.24
C ASP A 77 10.12 7.47 -18.38
N PRO A 78 10.80 6.53 -19.07
CA PRO A 78 10.18 5.27 -19.40
C PRO A 78 10.29 4.34 -18.19
N SER A 79 9.15 3.83 -17.71
CA SER A 79 8.99 2.75 -16.71
C SER A 79 8.81 3.12 -15.22
N GLN A 80 7.81 3.96 -14.92
CA GLN A 80 7.29 4.18 -13.56
C GLN A 80 6.32 3.07 -13.09
N HIS A 81 6.54 1.79 -13.41
CA HIS A 81 5.57 0.72 -13.14
C HIS A 81 5.89 -0.11 -11.88
N HIS A 82 6.44 0.48 -10.82
CA HIS A 82 6.74 -0.30 -9.61
C HIS A 82 5.51 -0.57 -8.73
N ALA A 83 5.29 -1.84 -8.37
CA ALA A 83 4.26 -2.27 -7.41
C ALA A 83 4.86 -2.53 -6.03
N ILE A 84 4.26 -1.93 -5.00
CA ILE A 84 4.58 -2.18 -3.59
C ILE A 84 3.29 -2.30 -2.77
N GLY A 85 3.16 -3.40 -2.05
CA GLY A 85 2.07 -3.70 -1.14
C GLY A 85 2.53 -3.65 0.30
N VAL A 86 1.61 -3.28 1.19
CA VAL A 86 1.85 -3.34 2.64
C VAL A 86 0.65 -4.02 3.30
N VAL A 87 0.91 -5.11 4.01
CA VAL A 87 -0.10 -5.99 4.61
C VAL A 87 0.22 -6.18 6.10
N PRO A 88 -0.78 -6.29 6.99
CA PRO A 88 -0.54 -6.68 8.38
C PRO A 88 0.15 -8.05 8.47
N ASN A 89 1.04 -8.20 9.45
CA ASN A 89 1.58 -9.50 9.83
C ASN A 89 0.75 -10.12 10.96
N GLU A 90 0.57 -11.43 10.94
CA GLU A 90 -0.21 -12.21 11.92
C GLU A 90 0.35 -12.06 13.35
N LYS A 91 1.68 -12.07 13.50
CA LYS A 91 2.37 -11.94 14.80
C LYS A 91 2.60 -10.48 15.22
N GLY A 92 1.80 -9.55 14.70
CA GLY A 92 2.00 -8.12 14.86
C GLY A 92 3.15 -7.58 14.01
N GLY A 93 3.02 -6.32 13.61
CA GLY A 93 3.94 -5.67 12.67
C GLY A 93 3.43 -5.71 11.22
N VAL A 94 4.33 -5.48 10.28
CA VAL A 94 3.98 -5.12 8.91
C VAL A 94 4.82 -5.91 7.91
N LYS A 95 4.17 -6.49 6.89
CA LYS A 95 4.80 -7.15 5.75
C LYS A 95 4.76 -6.22 4.55
N VAL A 96 5.93 -5.96 3.95
CA VAL A 96 6.05 -5.23 2.68
C VAL A 96 6.25 -6.25 1.56
N ILE A 97 5.35 -6.24 0.60
CA ILE A 97 5.37 -7.13 -0.56
C ILE A 97 5.79 -6.30 -1.77
N SER A 98 6.74 -6.82 -2.55
CA SER A 98 7.15 -6.20 -3.81
C SER A 98 7.22 -7.25 -4.91
N LYS A 99 6.97 -6.87 -6.15
CA LYS A 99 7.19 -7.76 -7.30
C LYS A 99 8.69 -7.93 -7.59
N ASN A 100 9.08 -9.04 -8.18
CA ASN A 100 10.46 -9.34 -8.59
C ASN A 100 10.54 -9.41 -10.12
N GLN A 101 11.48 -8.66 -10.71
CA GLN A 101 11.69 -8.61 -12.15
C GLN A 101 12.23 -9.93 -12.72
N LYS A 102 13.14 -10.61 -12.00
CA LYS A 102 13.82 -11.81 -12.50
C LYS A 102 12.90 -13.03 -12.61
N ASN A 103 11.85 -13.08 -11.80
CA ASN A 103 10.95 -14.22 -11.68
C ASN A 103 9.53 -13.86 -12.12
N PHE A 104 9.38 -12.90 -13.03
CA PHE A 104 8.06 -12.43 -13.47
C PHE A 104 7.18 -13.55 -14.04
N ASN A 105 7.78 -14.44 -14.83
CA ASN A 105 7.10 -15.61 -15.41
C ASN A 105 6.86 -16.76 -14.40
N LYS A 106 7.25 -16.61 -13.14
CA LYS A 106 7.13 -17.64 -12.10
C LYS A 106 6.23 -17.12 -10.97
N PRO A 107 4.90 -17.32 -11.04
CA PRO A 107 3.95 -16.67 -10.13
C PRO A 107 4.24 -16.96 -8.64
N SER A 108 4.66 -18.18 -8.30
CA SER A 108 5.04 -18.56 -6.93
C SER A 108 6.27 -17.79 -6.39
N LYS A 109 7.24 -17.46 -7.26
CA LYS A 109 8.52 -16.80 -6.89
C LYS A 109 8.57 -15.33 -7.31
N GLY A 110 7.45 -14.81 -7.82
CA GLY A 110 7.33 -13.47 -8.40
C GLY A 110 7.24 -12.35 -7.35
N TYR A 111 7.06 -12.70 -6.07
CA TYR A 111 6.97 -11.76 -4.96
C TYR A 111 8.18 -11.86 -4.02
N THR A 112 8.58 -10.72 -3.46
CA THR A 112 9.55 -10.61 -2.39
C THR A 112 8.88 -9.98 -1.18
N GLU A 113 8.85 -10.73 -0.08
CA GLU A 113 8.26 -10.31 1.18
C GLU A 113 9.36 -9.88 2.15
N VAL A 114 9.22 -8.69 2.72
CA VAL A 114 10.05 -8.19 3.81
C VAL A 114 9.18 -7.97 5.02
N THR A 115 9.44 -8.72 6.08
CA THR A 115 8.66 -8.66 7.32
C THR A 115 9.34 -7.76 8.34
N TYR A 116 8.58 -6.81 8.88
CA TYR A 116 8.96 -6.00 10.03
C TYR A 116 8.13 -6.44 11.24
N GLY A 117 8.77 -7.11 12.20
CA GLY A 117 8.10 -7.61 13.41
C GLY A 117 7.55 -6.49 14.31
N GLY A 118 6.56 -6.83 15.14
CA GLY A 118 5.89 -5.91 16.06
C GLY A 118 6.83 -5.17 17.04
N ASN A 119 7.89 -5.85 17.48
CA ASN A 119 8.88 -5.31 18.42
C ASN A 119 9.82 -4.26 17.80
N LYS A 120 9.82 -4.09 16.48
CA LYS A 120 10.63 -3.07 15.82
C LYS A 120 10.03 -1.69 16.03
N SER A 121 10.86 -0.72 16.41
CA SER A 121 10.38 0.64 16.68
C SER A 121 9.70 1.28 15.46
N SER A 122 8.62 2.03 15.70
CA SER A 122 7.82 2.71 14.65
C SER A 122 8.67 3.54 13.71
N ARG A 123 9.58 4.34 14.27
CA ARG A 123 10.50 5.17 13.50
C ARG A 123 11.37 4.33 12.54
N LYS A 124 11.95 3.21 13.01
CA LYS A 124 12.80 2.33 12.20
C LYS A 124 12.01 1.61 11.12
N THR A 125 10.76 1.25 11.38
CA THR A 125 9.89 0.65 10.36
C THR A 125 9.52 1.68 9.30
N TYR A 126 9.08 2.88 9.68
CA TYR A 126 8.68 3.92 8.72
C TYR A 126 9.84 4.35 7.83
N SER A 127 11.04 4.56 8.40
CA SER A 127 12.22 4.91 7.61
C SER A 127 12.66 3.79 6.67
N ALA A 128 12.55 2.53 7.11
CA ALA A 128 12.87 1.38 6.27
C ALA A 128 11.88 1.23 5.10
N VAL A 129 10.57 1.35 5.35
CA VAL A 129 9.56 1.27 4.28
C VAL A 129 9.67 2.46 3.33
N ALA A 130 9.92 3.67 3.83
CA ALA A 130 10.12 4.84 2.99
C ALA A 130 11.34 4.68 2.06
N ARG A 131 12.43 4.11 2.58
CA ARG A 131 13.61 3.76 1.78
C ARG A 131 13.29 2.64 0.78
N GLN A 132 12.54 1.62 1.18
CA GLN A 132 12.17 0.52 0.28
C GLN A 132 11.24 0.97 -0.84
N ALA A 133 10.38 1.96 -0.59
CA ALA A 133 9.47 2.52 -1.59
C ALA A 133 10.16 3.48 -2.58
N ALA A 134 11.20 4.19 -2.16
CA ALA A 134 11.81 5.27 -2.96
C ALA A 134 13.27 5.05 -3.37
N ALA A 135 14.07 4.31 -2.59
CA ALA A 135 15.49 4.14 -2.85
C ALA A 135 15.74 3.05 -3.91
N GLY A 136 16.69 3.30 -4.82
CA GLY A 136 17.12 2.33 -5.83
C GLY A 136 16.31 2.33 -7.13
N GLY A 137 15.75 3.49 -7.53
CA GLY A 137 15.03 3.65 -8.81
C GLY A 137 13.57 3.20 -8.78
N TYR A 138 12.96 3.15 -7.60
CA TYR A 138 11.53 2.86 -7.43
C TYR A 138 10.70 4.17 -7.50
N ARG A 139 9.42 4.07 -7.15
CA ARG A 139 8.41 5.13 -7.25
C ARG A 139 8.38 6.05 -6.03
N GLY A 140 9.05 7.19 -6.13
CA GLY A 140 9.06 8.23 -5.07
C GLY A 140 7.67 8.74 -4.70
N ASP A 141 6.71 8.73 -5.63
CA ASP A 141 5.33 9.14 -5.42
C ASP A 141 4.51 8.19 -4.51
N LEU A 142 4.91 6.92 -4.44
CA LEU A 142 4.27 5.94 -3.55
C LEU A 142 4.82 5.97 -2.12
N ARG A 143 5.90 6.70 -1.87
CA ARG A 143 6.55 6.77 -0.56
C ARG A 143 5.60 7.25 0.52
N GLU A 144 4.84 8.30 0.25
CA GLU A 144 3.91 8.89 1.21
C GLU A 144 2.78 7.90 1.54
N ALA A 145 2.13 7.37 0.50
CA ALA A 145 1.07 6.37 0.64
C ALA A 145 1.55 5.11 1.39
N ALA A 146 2.80 4.69 1.17
CA ALA A 146 3.38 3.53 1.84
C ALA A 146 3.55 3.81 3.35
N VAL A 147 4.12 4.95 3.72
CA VAL A 147 4.28 5.33 5.14
C VAL A 147 2.91 5.49 5.82
N GLN A 148 1.95 6.11 5.15
CA GLN A 148 0.58 6.25 5.65
C GLN A 148 -0.05 4.88 5.94
N ARG A 149 0.03 3.94 5.00
CA ARG A 149 -0.52 2.58 5.19
C ARG A 149 0.15 1.82 6.33
N VAL A 150 1.47 1.88 6.43
CA VAL A 150 2.21 1.27 7.56
C VAL A 150 1.73 1.87 8.88
N SER A 151 1.55 3.20 8.94
CA SER A 151 1.05 3.89 10.14
C SER A 151 -0.36 3.46 10.52
N ALA A 152 -1.25 3.28 9.53
CA ALA A 152 -2.62 2.84 9.72
C ALA A 152 -2.68 1.40 10.25
N ILE A 153 -1.91 0.49 9.65
CA ILE A 153 -1.82 -0.91 10.12
C ILE A 153 -1.28 -0.98 11.55
N ARG A 154 -0.22 -0.24 11.86
CA ARG A 154 0.31 -0.23 13.23
C ARG A 154 -0.64 0.42 14.22
N ARG A 155 -1.46 1.38 13.79
CA ARG A 155 -2.52 1.97 14.61
C ARG A 155 -3.64 0.96 14.87
N SER A 156 -4.06 0.19 13.85
CA SER A 156 -5.12 -0.82 14.00
C SER A 156 -4.70 -2.02 14.85
N GLN A 157 -3.41 -2.32 14.92
CA GLN A 157 -2.87 -3.40 15.76
C GLN A 157 -2.71 -3.02 17.24
N ARG A 158 -2.84 -1.73 17.61
CA ARG A 158 -2.79 -1.33 19.02
C ARG A 158 -4.07 -1.74 19.70
N ALA A 159 -3.96 -2.35 20.88
CA ALA A 159 -5.11 -2.61 21.73
C ALA A 159 -5.87 -1.28 21.96
N VAL A 160 -7.12 -1.24 21.52
CA VAL A 160 -8.01 -0.12 21.81
C VAL A 160 -8.27 -0.17 23.30
N LYS A 161 -7.81 0.84 24.04
CA LYS A 161 -8.15 0.96 25.46
C LYS A 161 -9.68 0.94 25.55
N ALA A 162 -10.22 0.04 26.38
CA ALA A 162 -11.66 -0.02 26.61
C ALA A 162 -12.15 1.40 26.90
N THR A 163 -13.17 1.84 26.17
CA THR A 163 -13.77 3.15 26.39
C THR A 163 -14.15 3.22 27.87
N PRO A 164 -13.60 4.17 28.64
CA PRO A 164 -13.94 4.29 30.04
C PRO A 164 -15.45 4.48 30.14
N GLU A 165 -16.10 3.73 31.04
CA GLU A 165 -17.54 3.81 31.25
C GLU A 165 -17.94 5.27 31.43
N LYS A 166 -18.97 5.69 30.69
CA LYS A 166 -19.45 7.07 30.71
C LYS A 166 -20.07 7.33 32.07
N LYS A 167 -19.29 7.88 33.00
CA LYS A 167 -19.79 8.24 34.33
C LYS A 167 -21.05 9.09 34.19
N PRO A 168 -22.17 8.73 34.86
CA PRO A 168 -23.38 9.53 34.81
C PRO A 168 -23.07 10.93 35.32
N ARG A 169 -23.21 11.92 34.44
CA ARG A 169 -23.04 13.34 34.77
C ARG A 169 -24.41 13.94 35.08
N GLY A 170 -24.50 14.60 36.23
CA GLY A 170 -25.70 15.27 36.69
C GLY A 170 -26.51 14.45 37.71
N VAL A 171 -27.25 15.16 38.56
CA VAL A 171 -28.05 14.58 39.65
C VAL A 171 -29.14 13.63 39.11
N LYS A 172 -29.78 13.98 37.99
CA LYS A 172 -30.79 13.12 37.34
C LYS A 172 -30.22 11.81 36.77
N ALA A 173 -29.03 11.84 36.18
CA ALA A 173 -28.39 10.63 35.65
C ALA A 173 -27.89 9.70 36.76
N LYS A 174 -27.47 10.26 37.91
CA LYS A 174 -27.14 9.49 39.10
C LYS A 174 -28.38 8.86 39.75
N ALA A 175 -29.50 9.59 39.79
CA ALA A 175 -30.77 9.07 40.30
C ALA A 175 -31.35 7.95 39.43
N ALA A 176 -31.28 8.06 38.10
CA ALA A 176 -31.72 7.01 37.18
C ALA A 176 -30.87 5.73 37.29
N ALA A 177 -29.53 5.87 37.42
CA ALA A 177 -28.65 4.74 37.63
C ALA A 177 -28.83 4.07 39.01
N ALA A 178 -29.22 4.83 40.05
CA ALA A 178 -29.57 4.27 41.35
C ALA A 178 -30.91 3.51 41.32
N ALA A 179 -31.89 4.03 40.59
CA ALA A 179 -33.19 3.38 40.42
C ALA A 179 -33.14 2.07 39.60
N GLU A 180 -32.24 1.98 38.60
CA GLU A 180 -32.00 0.73 37.85
C GLU A 180 -31.16 -0.30 38.62
N ALA A 181 -30.44 0.09 39.67
CA ALA A 181 -29.62 -0.82 40.48
C ALA A 181 -30.37 -1.44 41.68
N GLU A 182 -31.55 -0.91 42.01
CA GLU A 182 -32.39 -1.33 43.14
C GLU A 182 -33.60 -2.20 42.71
N ALA A 183 -33.72 -2.50 41.40
CA ALA A 183 -34.71 -3.40 40.81
C ALA A 183 -34.06 -4.71 40.34
#